data_AF-A0AAW6JXS8-F1
#
_entry.id   AF-A0AAW6JXS8-F1
#
_cell.length_a   1.000
_cell.length_b   1.000
_cell.length_c   1.000
_cell.angle_alpha   90.00
_cell.angle_beta   90.00
_cell.angle_gamma   90.00
#
_symmetry.space_group_name_H-M   'P 1'
#
loop_
_entity.id
_entity.type
_entity.pdbx_description
1 polymer ?
#
loop_
_entity_poly.entity_id
_entity_poly.type
_entity_poly.pdbx_seq_one_letter_code
_entity_poly.pdbx_strand_id
1 'polypeptide(L)'
;MPLEIKNELSEIKYSLTEVLPNINNEQTYFELFDVQNSIKIYIDYVLTPHTDYELEDYSLFILKSFELNRENDIFQVYEKVADLRIGWIFPIQALVSNKHGCAENEHFLKYAYVAFYKLLLNQEDYSHFTPSIEQIEDYKLTDFYGDNIIILILFKTNIQKIANFNIDNYLTSLYSYSYYYCQPTENIKEIKNCQPTEDLKEIKNRANLLSSGKTRLILQQNSQYLQGEPYIDRLFKSLLKTEEHHLVRFYLLYQVIELMIQIVFERKISDEINNFNNNADKNIRKLKEKIDNISTEKKRVSILINDDVKINNPNLLTSCNELIKLFNDDDSNEKDDSNKKQDLGGALYDVRCLIVHQFRKLPDKTLEEKLREINKEFENIVIKIILDYK
;
A
#
# COMPACT_ATOMS: atom_id res chain seq x y z
N MET A 1 -0.78 -19.77 -13.93
CA MET A 1 -1.04 -21.05 -13.26
C MET A 1 -2.52 -21.22 -13.34
N PRO A 2 -3.03 -22.18 -14.13
CA PRO A 2 -4.46 -22.35 -14.32
C PRO A 2 -5.17 -22.54 -12.97
N LEU A 3 -6.45 -22.19 -12.90
CA LEU A 3 -7.26 -22.49 -11.73
C LEU A 3 -7.35 -24.02 -11.53
N GLU A 4 -7.29 -24.45 -10.28
CA GLU A 4 -7.38 -25.88 -9.93
C GLU A 4 -8.67 -26.21 -9.16
N ILE A 5 -9.19 -27.41 -9.37
CA ILE A 5 -10.22 -28.04 -8.53
C ILE A 5 -9.75 -29.41 -8.06
N LYS A 6 -10.20 -29.88 -6.90
CA LYS A 6 -9.82 -31.19 -6.34
C LYS A 6 -11.03 -32.10 -6.24
N ASN A 7 -10.90 -33.35 -6.66
CA ASN A 7 -11.86 -34.39 -6.31
C ASN A 7 -11.53 -34.92 -4.91
N GLU A 8 -12.47 -34.86 -3.98
CA GLU A 8 -12.22 -35.27 -2.60
C GLU A 8 -12.01 -36.79 -2.44
N LEU A 9 -12.73 -37.59 -3.24
CA LEU A 9 -12.71 -39.04 -3.14
C LEU A 9 -11.44 -39.64 -3.73
N SER A 10 -10.94 -39.07 -4.84
CA SER A 10 -9.76 -39.58 -5.54
C SER A 10 -8.47 -38.79 -5.23
N GLU A 11 -8.59 -37.66 -4.53
CA GLU A 11 -7.54 -36.67 -4.32
C GLU A 11 -6.90 -36.10 -5.60
N ILE A 12 -7.48 -36.39 -6.77
CA ILE A 12 -6.99 -35.91 -8.06
C ILE A 12 -7.29 -34.41 -8.17
N LYS A 13 -6.29 -33.66 -8.61
CA LYS A 13 -6.43 -32.24 -8.99
C LYS A 13 -6.60 -32.11 -10.49
N TYR A 14 -7.51 -31.24 -10.90
CA TYR A 14 -7.76 -30.91 -12.30
C TYR A 14 -7.37 -29.46 -12.55
N SER A 15 -6.69 -29.21 -13.66
CA SER A 15 -6.21 -27.88 -14.05
C SER A 15 -7.08 -27.33 -15.17
N LEU A 16 -7.79 -26.24 -14.87
CA LEU A 16 -8.71 -25.55 -15.78
C LEU A 16 -7.90 -24.65 -16.72
N THR A 17 -7.56 -25.19 -17.88
CA THR A 17 -6.59 -24.60 -18.82
C THR A 17 -7.23 -23.78 -19.93
N GLU A 18 -8.50 -24.05 -20.24
CA GLU A 18 -9.27 -23.27 -21.22
C GLU A 18 -10.45 -22.58 -20.54
N VAL A 19 -10.74 -21.35 -20.96
CA VAL A 19 -11.85 -20.53 -20.44
C VAL A 19 -12.61 -19.95 -21.64
N LEU A 20 -13.87 -20.36 -21.80
CA LEU A 20 -14.73 -19.96 -22.91
C LEU A 20 -15.97 -19.22 -22.41
N PRO A 21 -16.19 -17.95 -22.81
CA PRO A 21 -17.42 -17.24 -22.49
C PRO A 21 -18.59 -17.79 -23.31
N ASN A 22 -19.71 -18.07 -22.65
CA ASN A 22 -20.97 -18.45 -23.28
C ASN A 22 -22.03 -17.38 -22.94
N ILE A 23 -22.39 -16.59 -23.96
CA ILE A 23 -23.27 -15.42 -23.82
C ILE A 23 -24.55 -15.70 -24.59
N ASN A 24 -25.60 -16.08 -23.86
CA ASN A 24 -26.93 -16.28 -24.42
C ASN A 24 -27.89 -15.21 -23.91
N ASN A 25 -29.04 -15.05 -24.57
CA ASN A 25 -30.03 -14.01 -24.21
C ASN A 25 -30.63 -14.18 -22.79
N GLU A 26 -30.53 -15.38 -22.20
CA GLU A 26 -31.13 -15.72 -20.90
C GLU A 26 -30.11 -15.82 -19.76
N GLN A 27 -28.85 -16.16 -20.07
CA GLN A 27 -27.80 -16.38 -19.07
C GLN A 27 -26.41 -16.15 -19.69
N THR A 28 -25.50 -15.57 -18.90
CA THR A 28 -24.08 -15.49 -19.24
C THR A 28 -23.29 -16.32 -18.24
N TYR A 29 -22.43 -17.20 -18.74
CA TYR A 29 -21.55 -18.02 -17.92
C TYR A 29 -20.24 -18.29 -18.65
N PHE A 30 -19.23 -18.76 -17.91
CA PHE A 30 -17.93 -19.16 -18.44
C PHE A 30 -17.74 -20.66 -18.25
N GLU A 31 -17.35 -21.34 -19.32
CA GLU A 31 -16.95 -22.74 -19.30
C GLU A 31 -15.46 -22.83 -19.03
N LEU A 32 -15.08 -23.57 -17.98
CA LEU A 32 -13.69 -23.84 -17.65
C LEU A 32 -13.41 -25.31 -17.87
N PHE A 33 -12.38 -25.62 -18.65
CA PHE A 33 -12.09 -26.99 -19.10
C PHE A 33 -10.68 -27.45 -18.72
N ASP A 34 -10.60 -28.65 -18.14
CA ASP A 34 -9.37 -29.43 -18.09
C ASP A 34 -9.30 -30.33 -19.34
N VAL A 35 -8.46 -29.92 -20.30
CA VAL A 35 -8.26 -30.62 -21.58
C VAL A 35 -7.73 -32.04 -21.38
N GLN A 36 -6.89 -32.26 -20.37
CA GLN A 36 -6.24 -33.56 -20.15
C GLN A 36 -7.23 -34.58 -19.59
N ASN A 37 -8.07 -34.15 -18.64
CA ASN A 37 -8.99 -35.02 -17.93
C ASN A 37 -10.43 -34.95 -18.46
N SER A 38 -10.69 -34.10 -19.46
CA SER A 38 -12.01 -33.86 -20.04
C SER A 38 -13.08 -33.43 -19.02
N ILE A 39 -12.67 -32.67 -18.00
CA ILE A 39 -13.57 -32.17 -16.96
C ILE A 39 -13.95 -30.73 -17.24
N LYS A 40 -15.24 -30.43 -17.09
CA LYS A 40 -15.81 -29.09 -17.28
C LYS A 40 -16.46 -28.61 -15.99
N ILE A 41 -16.30 -27.33 -15.71
CA ILE A 41 -17.11 -26.61 -14.71
C ILE A 41 -17.68 -25.34 -15.34
N TYR A 42 -18.72 -24.80 -14.72
CA TYR A 42 -19.39 -23.59 -15.16
C TYR A 42 -19.32 -22.54 -14.05
N ILE A 43 -19.07 -21.29 -14.44
CA ILE A 43 -19.07 -20.15 -13.52
C ILE A 43 -19.97 -19.06 -14.09
N ASP A 44 -21.05 -18.75 -13.37
CA ASP A 44 -22.01 -17.73 -13.77
C ASP A 44 -21.42 -16.32 -13.73
N TYR A 45 -21.79 -15.52 -14.73
CA TYR A 45 -21.51 -14.08 -14.78
C TYR A 45 -22.83 -13.31 -14.70
N VAL A 46 -23.04 -12.67 -13.55
CA VAL A 46 -24.34 -12.07 -13.17
C VAL A 46 -24.54 -10.63 -13.64
N LEU A 47 -23.49 -10.02 -14.21
CA LEU A 47 -23.51 -8.65 -14.73
C LEU A 47 -23.76 -8.65 -16.23
N THR A 48 -24.13 -7.50 -16.80
CA THR A 48 -24.24 -7.36 -18.25
C THR A 48 -22.85 -7.46 -18.90
N PRO A 49 -22.61 -8.41 -19.83
CA PRO A 49 -21.30 -8.58 -20.44
C PRO A 49 -21.02 -7.48 -21.47
N HIS A 50 -19.77 -7.03 -21.50
CA HIS A 50 -19.25 -6.08 -22.49
C HIS A 50 -18.01 -6.68 -23.16
N THR A 51 -18.20 -7.24 -24.35
CA THR A 51 -17.17 -7.99 -25.09
C THR A 51 -16.41 -7.15 -26.11
N ASP A 52 -16.65 -5.85 -26.18
CA ASP A 52 -16.03 -4.90 -27.11
C ASP A 52 -14.58 -4.51 -26.74
N TYR A 53 -13.93 -5.28 -25.86
CA TYR A 53 -12.63 -4.95 -25.26
C TYR A 53 -11.64 -6.11 -25.32
N GLU A 54 -10.38 -5.78 -25.61
CA GLU A 54 -9.25 -6.71 -25.59
C GLU A 54 -8.73 -6.86 -24.15
N LEU A 55 -8.50 -8.09 -23.70
CA LEU A 55 -7.98 -8.37 -22.35
C LEU A 55 -6.59 -7.78 -22.16
N GLU A 56 -5.79 -7.73 -23.22
CA GLU A 56 -4.42 -7.26 -23.25
C GLU A 56 -4.30 -5.77 -22.95
N ASP A 57 -5.36 -4.99 -23.16
CA ASP A 57 -5.39 -3.55 -22.88
C ASP A 57 -5.52 -3.24 -21.39
N TYR A 58 -5.63 -4.26 -20.53
CA TYR A 58 -5.82 -4.09 -19.10
C TYR A 58 -4.75 -4.82 -18.28
N SER A 59 -4.41 -4.23 -17.15
CA SER A 59 -3.57 -4.84 -16.11
C SER A 59 -4.42 -5.05 -14.86
N LEU A 60 -4.32 -6.24 -14.26
CA LEU A 60 -5.04 -6.61 -13.05
C LEU A 60 -4.06 -6.79 -11.88
N PHE A 61 -4.40 -6.24 -10.73
CA PHE A 61 -3.66 -6.42 -9.49
C PHE A 61 -4.62 -6.82 -8.38
N ILE A 62 -4.21 -7.79 -7.56
CA ILE A 62 -4.93 -8.19 -6.35
C ILE A 62 -4.38 -7.44 -5.14
N LEU A 63 -5.29 -6.89 -4.37
CA LEU A 63 -5.04 -6.16 -3.14
C LEU A 63 -5.88 -6.77 -2.00
N LYS A 64 -5.56 -6.41 -0.76
CA LYS A 64 -6.37 -6.67 0.44
C LYS A 64 -6.80 -5.35 1.04
N SER A 65 -7.99 -5.31 1.62
CA SER A 65 -8.41 -4.24 2.53
C SER A 65 -9.35 -4.81 3.58
N PHE A 66 -9.19 -4.37 4.82
CA PHE A 66 -10.12 -4.70 5.91
C PHE A 66 -11.16 -3.59 6.13
N GLU A 67 -10.89 -2.41 5.56
CA GLU A 67 -11.65 -1.18 5.77
C GLU A 67 -12.59 -0.86 4.59
N LEU A 68 -12.12 -1.12 3.36
CA LEU A 68 -12.81 -0.83 2.10
C LEU A 68 -13.08 -2.11 1.30
N ASN A 69 -13.84 -3.02 1.91
CA ASN A 69 -14.18 -4.35 1.35
C ASN A 69 -15.69 -4.63 1.31
N ARG A 70 -16.53 -3.61 1.40
CA ARG A 70 -17.98 -3.79 1.23
C ARG A 70 -18.29 -3.82 -0.25
N GLU A 71 -19.24 -4.64 -0.70
CA GLU A 71 -19.64 -4.78 -2.11
C GLU A 71 -19.78 -3.44 -2.87
N ASN A 72 -20.23 -2.39 -2.18
CA ASN A 72 -20.45 -1.07 -2.77
C ASN A 72 -19.22 -0.13 -2.76
N ASP A 73 -18.09 -0.55 -2.18
CA ASP A 73 -16.81 0.20 -2.13
C ASP A 73 -16.11 0.11 -3.50
N ILE A 74 -16.73 0.74 -4.49
CA ILE A 74 -16.33 0.74 -5.90
C ILE A 74 -15.92 2.16 -6.28
N PHE A 75 -14.66 2.32 -6.71
CA PHE A 75 -14.06 3.61 -6.95
C PHE A 75 -13.37 3.71 -8.32
N GLN A 76 -13.48 4.88 -8.95
CA GLN A 76 -12.70 5.21 -10.13
C GLN A 76 -11.31 5.66 -9.70
N VAL A 77 -10.27 5.09 -10.31
CA VAL A 77 -8.87 5.39 -9.96
C VAL A 77 -8.34 6.46 -10.89
N TYR A 78 -7.84 7.56 -10.31
CA TYR A 78 -7.24 8.68 -11.04
C TYR A 78 -5.77 8.85 -10.65
N GLU A 79 -4.93 9.21 -11.61
CA GLU A 79 -3.56 9.66 -11.35
C GLU A 79 -3.57 11.15 -11.01
N LYS A 80 -2.90 11.55 -9.92
CA LYS A 80 -2.99 12.88 -9.32
C LYS A 80 -2.46 14.01 -10.22
N VAL A 81 -1.34 13.81 -10.91
CA VAL A 81 -0.64 14.87 -11.66
C VAL A 81 -1.27 15.07 -13.03
N ALA A 82 -1.58 13.98 -13.73
CA ALA A 82 -2.22 13.97 -15.03
C ALA A 82 -3.74 14.21 -14.97
N ASP A 83 -4.35 14.12 -13.78
CA ASP A 83 -5.80 14.16 -13.54
C ASP A 83 -6.57 13.23 -14.51
N LEU A 84 -6.02 12.04 -14.72
CA LEU A 84 -6.51 11.08 -15.69
C LEU A 84 -7.08 9.85 -14.97
N ARG A 85 -8.29 9.43 -15.35
CA ARG A 85 -8.84 8.14 -14.91
C ARG A 85 -8.03 7.00 -15.53
N ILE A 86 -7.30 6.26 -14.71
CA ILE A 86 -6.46 5.13 -15.13
C ILE A 86 -7.11 3.77 -14.89
N GLY A 87 -8.18 3.68 -14.10
CA GLY A 87 -8.82 2.39 -13.85
C GLY A 87 -9.96 2.41 -12.85
N TRP A 88 -10.23 1.24 -12.28
CA TRP A 88 -11.21 1.00 -11.22
C TRP A 88 -10.63 0.12 -10.13
N ILE A 89 -11.08 0.33 -8.90
CA ILE A 89 -10.78 -0.52 -7.75
C ILE A 89 -12.08 -0.90 -7.05
N PHE A 90 -12.26 -2.18 -6.76
CA PHE A 90 -13.49 -2.73 -6.19
C PHE A 90 -13.26 -4.10 -5.55
N PRO A 91 -14.09 -4.52 -4.59
CA PRO A 91 -14.01 -5.86 -4.02
C PRO A 91 -14.56 -6.93 -4.98
N ILE A 92 -14.09 -8.17 -4.86
CA ILE A 92 -14.53 -9.28 -5.72
C ILE A 92 -16.04 -9.52 -5.68
N GLN A 93 -16.73 -9.19 -4.58
CA GLN A 93 -18.19 -9.29 -4.48
C GLN A 93 -18.90 -8.48 -5.56
N ALA A 94 -18.31 -7.36 -5.99
CA ALA A 94 -18.88 -6.53 -7.06
C ALA A 94 -18.83 -7.21 -8.44
N LEU A 95 -18.14 -8.35 -8.58
CA LEU A 95 -18.16 -9.15 -9.80
C LEU A 95 -19.16 -10.32 -9.76
N VAL A 96 -19.49 -10.80 -8.56
CA VAL A 96 -20.36 -11.98 -8.36
C VAL A 96 -21.76 -11.61 -7.86
N SER A 97 -22.08 -10.32 -7.84
CA SER A 97 -23.38 -9.77 -7.43
C SER A 97 -23.73 -8.55 -8.29
N ASN A 98 -25.02 -8.33 -8.51
CA ASN A 98 -25.56 -7.16 -9.21
C ASN A 98 -26.32 -6.21 -8.27
N LYS A 99 -26.13 -6.33 -6.95
CA LYS A 99 -26.85 -5.54 -5.92
C LYS A 99 -26.18 -4.23 -5.54
N HIS A 100 -24.96 -3.98 -6.02
CA HIS A 100 -24.21 -2.75 -5.77
C HIS A 100 -24.64 -1.60 -6.70
N GLY A 101 -24.32 -0.37 -6.30
CA GLY A 101 -24.73 0.85 -7.00
C GLY A 101 -24.06 1.10 -8.36
N CYS A 102 -23.20 0.19 -8.82
CA CYS A 102 -22.52 0.27 -10.13
C CYS A 102 -22.96 -0.82 -11.11
N ALA A 103 -23.94 -1.66 -10.76
CA ALA A 103 -24.33 -2.82 -11.58
C ALA A 103 -24.88 -2.43 -12.97
N GLU A 104 -25.34 -1.19 -13.14
CA GLU A 104 -25.82 -0.65 -14.42
C GLU A 104 -24.86 0.39 -15.03
N ASN A 105 -23.70 0.62 -14.41
CA ASN A 105 -22.74 1.60 -14.92
C ASN A 105 -21.92 1.01 -16.07
N GLU A 106 -22.19 1.45 -17.30
CA GLU A 106 -21.52 0.95 -18.50
C GLU A 106 -19.98 1.00 -18.42
N HIS A 107 -19.40 2.04 -17.82
CA HIS A 107 -17.95 2.12 -17.67
C HIS A 107 -17.42 1.13 -16.64
N PHE A 108 -18.16 0.84 -15.57
CA PHE A 108 -17.76 -0.18 -14.60
C PHE A 108 -17.87 -1.58 -15.20
N LEU A 109 -19.00 -1.88 -15.86
CA LEU A 109 -19.30 -3.20 -16.42
C LEU A 109 -18.24 -3.70 -17.39
N LYS A 110 -17.62 -2.78 -18.15
CA LYS A 110 -16.48 -3.07 -19.04
C LYS A 110 -15.27 -3.58 -18.28
N TYR A 111 -14.89 -2.90 -17.21
CA TYR A 111 -13.76 -3.30 -16.37
C TYR A 111 -14.10 -4.55 -15.55
N ALA A 112 -15.36 -4.70 -15.13
CA ALA A 112 -15.83 -5.87 -14.41
C ALA A 112 -15.72 -7.14 -15.25
N TYR A 113 -16.17 -7.09 -16.53
CA TYR A 113 -16.06 -8.21 -17.46
C TYR A 113 -14.60 -8.63 -17.69
N VAL A 114 -13.73 -7.67 -17.98
CA VAL A 114 -12.29 -7.95 -18.19
C VAL A 114 -11.63 -8.50 -16.94
N ALA A 115 -11.93 -7.94 -15.76
CA ALA A 115 -11.40 -8.43 -14.50
C ALA A 115 -11.85 -9.86 -14.20
N PHE A 116 -13.13 -10.16 -14.42
CA PHE A 116 -13.69 -11.50 -14.24
C PHE A 116 -12.97 -12.50 -15.13
N TYR A 117 -12.86 -12.20 -16.43
CA TYR A 117 -12.21 -13.11 -17.38
C TYR A 117 -10.72 -13.30 -17.04
N LYS A 118 -9.99 -12.24 -16.71
CA LYS A 118 -8.58 -12.35 -16.28
C LYS A 118 -8.38 -13.20 -15.04
N LEU A 119 -9.29 -13.12 -14.06
CA LEU A 119 -9.22 -13.96 -12.85
C LEU A 119 -9.50 -15.43 -13.15
N LEU A 120 -10.40 -15.73 -14.09
CA LEU A 120 -10.65 -17.10 -14.54
C LEU A 120 -9.45 -17.70 -15.28
N LEU A 121 -8.80 -16.90 -16.13
CA LEU A 121 -7.56 -17.31 -16.81
C LEU A 121 -6.37 -17.42 -15.85
N ASN A 122 -6.44 -16.70 -14.72
CA ASN A 122 -5.33 -16.48 -13.78
C ASN A 122 -4.01 -16.12 -14.49
N GLN A 123 -4.10 -15.17 -15.42
CA GLN A 123 -3.00 -14.77 -16.30
C GLN A 123 -1.80 -14.19 -15.54
N GLU A 124 -2.05 -13.55 -14.40
CA GLU A 124 -1.03 -12.91 -13.55
C GLU A 124 -0.46 -13.87 -12.48
N ASP A 125 -0.75 -15.18 -12.59
CA ASP A 125 -0.22 -16.25 -11.73
C ASP A 125 -0.49 -16.09 -10.23
N TYR A 126 -1.63 -15.51 -9.86
CA TYR A 126 -2.01 -15.36 -8.46
C TYR A 126 -2.28 -16.71 -7.79
N SER A 127 -1.88 -16.83 -6.52
CA SER A 127 -2.27 -17.97 -5.71
C SER A 127 -3.79 -17.99 -5.53
N HIS A 128 -4.34 -19.20 -5.47
CA HIS A 128 -5.77 -19.42 -5.40
C HIS A 128 -6.08 -20.62 -4.51
N PHE A 129 -7.35 -20.72 -4.14
CA PHE A 129 -7.93 -21.86 -3.46
C PHE A 129 -8.26 -22.94 -4.49
N THR A 130 -8.14 -24.21 -4.07
CA THR A 130 -8.53 -25.36 -4.87
C THR A 130 -9.84 -25.89 -4.27
N PRO A 131 -11.01 -25.46 -4.76
CA PRO A 131 -12.27 -25.95 -4.23
C PRO A 131 -12.49 -27.42 -4.57
N SER A 132 -13.27 -28.09 -3.73
CA SER A 132 -13.58 -29.50 -3.83
C SER A 132 -14.77 -29.77 -4.77
N ILE A 133 -14.69 -30.86 -5.53
CA ILE A 133 -15.82 -31.40 -6.31
C ILE A 133 -16.61 -32.33 -5.39
N GLU A 134 -17.50 -31.76 -4.57
CA GLU A 134 -18.31 -32.58 -3.66
C GLU A 134 -19.71 -32.89 -4.22
N GLN A 135 -20.37 -31.97 -4.95
CA GLN A 135 -21.69 -32.19 -5.57
C GLN A 135 -22.30 -30.96 -6.29
N ILE A 136 -21.67 -29.79 -6.21
CA ILE A 136 -22.24 -28.52 -6.70
C ILE A 136 -21.61 -28.18 -8.05
N GLU A 137 -22.43 -28.08 -9.09
CA GLU A 137 -22.02 -27.64 -10.44
C GLU A 137 -21.83 -26.11 -10.53
N ASP A 138 -22.28 -25.36 -9.51
CA ASP A 138 -22.31 -23.91 -9.47
C ASP A 138 -21.09 -23.34 -8.73
N TYR A 139 -19.94 -23.29 -9.43
CA TYR A 139 -18.75 -22.63 -8.91
C TYR A 139 -18.86 -21.11 -9.03
N LYS A 140 -18.31 -20.40 -8.05
CA LYS A 140 -18.16 -18.94 -8.07
C LYS A 140 -16.70 -18.55 -8.08
N LEU A 141 -16.43 -17.35 -8.58
CA LEU A 141 -15.08 -16.77 -8.55
C LEU A 141 -14.51 -16.68 -7.13
N THR A 142 -15.37 -16.43 -6.14
CA THR A 142 -15.02 -16.38 -4.72
C THR A 142 -14.56 -17.72 -4.15
N ASP A 143 -14.93 -18.85 -4.76
CA ASP A 143 -14.46 -20.17 -4.32
C ASP A 143 -12.95 -20.36 -4.60
N PHE A 144 -12.42 -19.65 -5.60
CA PHE A 144 -11.01 -19.68 -6.00
C PHE A 144 -10.16 -18.60 -5.35
N TYR A 145 -10.72 -17.45 -4.96
CA TYR A 145 -9.93 -16.33 -4.44
C TYR A 145 -10.32 -15.89 -3.02
N GLY A 146 -11.40 -16.46 -2.49
CA GLY A 146 -12.05 -16.03 -1.25
C GLY A 146 -12.80 -14.71 -1.42
N ASP A 147 -13.54 -14.34 -0.39
CA ASP A 147 -14.39 -13.15 -0.41
C ASP A 147 -13.59 -11.84 -0.17
N ASN A 148 -12.40 -11.91 0.40
CA ASN A 148 -11.78 -10.71 0.94
C ASN A 148 -10.74 -10.08 0.01
N ILE A 149 -10.79 -10.32 -1.30
CA ILE A 149 -9.84 -9.69 -2.21
C ILE A 149 -10.42 -8.42 -2.83
N ILE A 150 -9.53 -7.46 -3.05
CA ILE A 150 -9.81 -6.24 -3.79
C ILE A 150 -9.11 -6.33 -5.13
N ILE A 151 -9.81 -5.92 -6.18
CA ILE A 151 -9.35 -5.95 -7.55
C ILE A 151 -9.06 -4.51 -7.97
N LEU A 152 -7.81 -4.25 -8.37
CA LEU A 152 -7.43 -3.05 -9.07
C LEU A 152 -7.23 -3.41 -10.55
N ILE A 153 -8.02 -2.82 -11.42
CA ILE A 153 -7.91 -3.01 -12.86
C ILE A 153 -7.63 -1.68 -13.55
N LEU A 154 -6.51 -1.64 -14.27
CA LEU A 154 -6.00 -0.43 -14.92
C LEU A 154 -6.06 -0.58 -16.44
N PHE A 155 -6.39 0.51 -17.13
CA PHE A 155 -6.49 0.58 -18.58
C PHE A 155 -5.18 1.12 -19.18
N LYS A 156 -4.46 0.27 -19.91
CA LYS A 156 -3.11 0.52 -20.40
C LYS A 156 -3.03 1.73 -21.33
N THR A 157 -4.04 1.96 -22.18
CA THR A 157 -4.05 3.15 -23.07
C THR A 157 -4.03 4.47 -22.30
N ASN A 158 -4.65 4.51 -21.12
CA ASN A 158 -4.59 5.71 -20.26
C ASN A 158 -3.28 5.75 -19.48
N ILE A 159 -2.79 4.62 -18.99
CA ILE A 159 -1.49 4.51 -18.33
C ILE A 159 -0.35 5.00 -19.23
N GLN A 160 -0.36 4.65 -20.52
CA GLN A 160 0.67 5.04 -21.50
C GLN A 160 0.81 6.56 -21.68
N LYS A 161 -0.20 7.34 -21.27
CA LYS A 161 -0.14 8.82 -21.29
C LYS A 161 0.65 9.40 -20.12
N ILE A 162 0.98 8.57 -19.12
CA ILE A 162 1.75 8.95 -17.94
C ILE A 162 3.20 8.50 -18.15
N ALA A 163 4.13 9.44 -18.07
CA ALA A 163 5.55 9.17 -18.29
C ALA A 163 6.09 8.18 -17.26
N ASN A 164 6.76 7.12 -17.74
CA ASN A 164 7.42 6.10 -16.90
C ASN A 164 6.51 5.49 -15.82
N PHE A 165 5.23 5.27 -16.12
CA PHE A 165 4.31 4.67 -15.17
C PHE A 165 4.81 3.30 -14.70
N ASN A 166 4.90 3.13 -13.38
CA ASN A 166 5.10 1.85 -12.72
C ASN A 166 4.21 1.82 -11.48
N ILE A 167 3.38 0.78 -11.35
CA ILE A 167 2.46 0.59 -10.22
C ILE A 167 3.17 0.58 -8.87
N ASP A 168 4.43 0.13 -8.83
CA ASP A 168 5.25 0.08 -7.62
C ASP A 168 5.41 1.47 -6.99
N ASN A 169 5.53 2.50 -7.83
CA ASN A 169 5.60 3.89 -7.39
C ASN A 169 4.27 4.44 -6.85
N TYR A 170 3.17 3.68 -6.91
CA TYR A 170 1.87 4.08 -6.37
C TYR A 170 1.45 3.23 -5.16
N LEU A 171 2.23 2.21 -4.78
CA LEU A 171 1.89 1.32 -3.67
C LEU A 171 1.79 2.06 -2.35
N THR A 172 2.65 3.05 -2.10
CA THR A 172 2.57 3.89 -0.89
C THR A 172 1.25 4.68 -0.83
N SER A 173 0.77 5.18 -1.98
CA SER A 173 -0.51 5.88 -2.05
C SER A 173 -1.69 4.93 -1.85
N LEU A 174 -1.68 3.75 -2.48
CA LEU A 174 -2.67 2.70 -2.24
C LEU A 174 -2.71 2.27 -0.76
N TYR A 175 -1.53 2.07 -0.17
CA TYR A 175 -1.37 1.70 1.22
C TYR A 175 -1.95 2.77 2.16
N SER A 176 -1.78 4.06 1.85
CA SER A 176 -2.41 5.13 2.63
C SER A 176 -3.93 4.95 2.72
N TYR A 177 -4.58 4.45 1.65
CA TYR A 177 -6.01 4.14 1.61
C TYR A 177 -6.36 2.77 2.22
N SER A 178 -5.44 2.12 2.93
CA SER A 178 -5.60 0.77 3.47
C SER A 178 -5.83 -0.31 2.40
N TYR A 179 -5.20 -0.14 1.23
CA TYR A 179 -5.07 -1.19 0.22
C TYR A 179 -3.67 -1.78 0.24
N TYR A 180 -3.58 -3.06 0.58
CA TYR A 180 -2.32 -3.79 0.73
C TYR A 180 -2.08 -4.66 -0.50
N TYR A 181 -0.92 -4.51 -1.15
CA TYR A 181 -0.59 -5.28 -2.34
C TYR A 181 -0.38 -6.76 -2.02
N CYS A 182 -1.00 -7.63 -2.82
CA CYS A 182 -0.74 -9.06 -2.81
C CYS A 182 0.18 -9.40 -3.98
N GLN A 183 1.28 -10.08 -3.69
CA GLN A 183 2.13 -10.62 -4.75
C GLN A 183 1.50 -11.90 -5.31
N PRO A 184 1.71 -12.23 -6.60
CA PRO A 184 1.18 -13.45 -7.20
C PRO A 184 1.46 -14.72 -6.39
N THR A 185 2.68 -14.85 -5.86
CA THR A 185 3.13 -16.04 -5.12
C THR A 185 2.73 -16.04 -3.64
N GLU A 186 2.16 -14.96 -3.12
CA GLU A 186 1.76 -14.91 -1.70
C GLU A 186 0.51 -15.72 -1.45
N ASN A 187 0.46 -16.44 -0.33
CA ASN A 187 -0.75 -17.13 0.10
C ASN A 187 -1.78 -16.10 0.59
N ILE A 188 -2.75 -15.77 -0.26
CA ILE A 188 -3.82 -14.80 0.01
C ILE A 188 -4.63 -15.17 1.28
N LYS A 189 -4.61 -16.44 1.71
CA LYS A 189 -5.28 -16.96 2.92
C LYS A 189 -4.62 -16.51 4.23
N GLU A 190 -3.33 -16.25 4.20
CA GLU A 190 -2.52 -16.01 5.40
C GLU A 190 -2.39 -14.52 5.73
N ILE A 191 -2.80 -13.64 4.82
CA ILE A 191 -2.82 -12.19 5.05
C ILE A 191 -4.01 -11.85 5.96
N LYS A 192 -3.78 -11.90 7.28
CA LYS A 192 -4.80 -11.68 8.30
C LYS A 192 -4.62 -10.39 9.12
N ASN A 193 -3.42 -9.80 9.10
CA ASN A 193 -3.00 -8.87 10.15
C ASN A 193 -2.63 -7.46 9.66
N CYS A 194 -3.20 -6.98 8.56
CA CYS A 194 -2.95 -5.61 8.12
C CYS A 194 -3.77 -4.62 8.96
N GLN A 195 -3.10 -3.74 9.69
CA GLN A 195 -3.76 -2.69 10.48
C GLN A 195 -3.83 -1.38 9.71
N PRO A 196 -4.99 -0.70 9.71
CA PRO A 196 -5.13 0.58 9.05
C PRO A 196 -4.24 1.63 9.73
N THR A 197 -3.69 2.54 8.93
CA THR A 197 -2.84 3.63 9.44
C THR A 197 -3.66 4.79 10.05
N GLU A 198 -4.95 4.85 9.70
CA GLU A 198 -5.88 5.93 10.04
C GLU A 198 -7.28 5.37 10.27
N ASP A 199 -8.16 6.15 10.90
CA ASP A 199 -9.54 5.72 11.11
C ASP A 199 -10.32 5.73 9.78
N LEU A 200 -11.27 4.80 9.60
CA LEU A 200 -12.07 4.68 8.36
C LEU A 200 -12.72 6.00 7.89
N LYS A 201 -13.12 6.85 8.85
CA LYS A 201 -13.69 8.17 8.54
C LYS A 201 -12.67 9.07 7.84
N GLU A 202 -11.42 9.03 8.27
CA GLU A 202 -10.34 9.84 7.70
C GLU A 202 -9.97 9.34 6.29
N ILE A 203 -9.86 8.01 6.14
CA ILE A 203 -9.66 7.37 4.82
C ILE A 203 -10.77 7.80 3.85
N LYS A 204 -12.04 7.73 4.30
CA LYS A 204 -13.21 8.14 3.51
C LYS A 204 -13.22 9.61 3.15
N ASN A 205 -12.86 10.48 4.09
CA ASN A 205 -12.76 11.91 3.85
C ASN A 205 -11.66 12.23 2.83
N ARG A 206 -10.48 11.61 2.95
CA ARG A 206 -9.36 11.82 2.00
C ARG A 206 -9.71 11.36 0.59
N ALA A 207 -10.42 10.24 0.47
CA ALA A 207 -10.86 9.72 -0.83
C ALA A 207 -12.16 10.37 -1.34
N ASN A 208 -12.73 11.38 -0.64
CA ASN A 208 -14.02 12.00 -0.99
C ASN A 208 -15.11 10.94 -1.26
N LEU A 209 -15.14 9.86 -0.46
CA LEU A 209 -16.07 8.71 -0.55
C LEU A 209 -17.49 9.13 -0.18
N LEU A 210 -18.15 9.80 -1.13
CA LEU A 210 -19.52 10.30 -1.00
C LEU A 210 -20.55 9.23 -1.41
N SER A 211 -20.32 8.56 -2.55
CA SER A 211 -21.23 7.53 -3.09
C SER A 211 -20.53 6.59 -4.08
N SER A 212 -21.02 5.35 -4.17
CA SER A 212 -20.48 4.32 -5.08
C SER A 212 -20.50 4.77 -6.55
N GLY A 213 -19.45 4.45 -7.31
CA GLY A 213 -19.39 4.69 -8.76
C GLY A 213 -19.14 6.12 -9.22
N LYS A 214 -19.36 7.11 -8.35
CA LYS A 214 -19.06 8.53 -8.60
C LYS A 214 -17.85 9.04 -7.85
N THR A 215 -17.28 8.23 -6.96
CA THR A 215 -16.12 8.64 -6.18
C THR A 215 -14.80 8.34 -6.90
N ARG A 216 -13.88 9.30 -6.82
CA ARG A 216 -12.51 9.22 -7.30
C ARG A 216 -11.57 8.83 -6.18
N LEU A 217 -10.83 7.74 -6.35
CA LEU A 217 -9.64 7.43 -5.58
C LEU A 217 -8.44 8.00 -6.33
N ILE A 218 -7.72 8.95 -5.71
CA ILE A 218 -6.62 9.68 -6.34
C ILE A 218 -5.30 9.06 -5.91
N LEU A 219 -4.59 8.46 -6.85
CA LEU A 219 -3.27 7.89 -6.63
C LEU A 219 -2.18 8.92 -6.92
N GLN A 220 -1.26 9.07 -5.96
CA GLN A 220 -0.06 9.88 -6.07
C GLN A 220 1.15 8.97 -6.26
N GLN A 221 1.99 9.31 -7.22
CA GLN A 221 3.29 8.68 -7.39
C GLN A 221 4.22 9.06 -6.24
N ASN A 222 5.09 8.15 -5.83
CA ASN A 222 6.22 8.42 -4.95
C ASN A 222 7.05 9.59 -5.49
N SER A 223 7.65 10.35 -4.58
CA SER A 223 8.59 11.42 -4.91
C SER A 223 9.64 10.93 -5.91
N GLN A 224 10.02 11.78 -6.86
CA GLN A 224 10.99 11.44 -7.91
C GLN A 224 12.34 10.92 -7.38
N TYR A 225 12.71 11.27 -6.15
CA TYR A 225 13.96 10.81 -5.50
C TYR A 225 13.84 9.41 -4.90
N LEU A 226 12.63 8.86 -4.82
CA LEU A 226 12.33 7.56 -4.22
C LEU A 226 11.72 6.57 -5.22
N GLN A 227 11.56 6.98 -6.48
CA GLN A 227 11.01 6.10 -7.51
C GLN A 227 11.99 4.98 -7.82
N GLY A 228 11.50 3.74 -7.78
CA GLY A 228 12.33 2.55 -7.99
C GLY A 228 13.31 2.23 -6.85
N GLU A 229 13.15 2.84 -5.67
CA GLU A 229 13.93 2.49 -4.48
C GLU A 229 13.52 1.09 -3.97
N PRO A 230 14.42 0.08 -4.02
CA PRO A 230 14.06 -1.30 -3.67
C PRO A 230 13.58 -1.46 -2.22
N TYR A 231 14.07 -0.63 -1.30
CA TYR A 231 13.61 -0.67 0.08
C TYR A 231 12.14 -0.28 0.22
N ILE A 232 11.70 0.78 -0.48
CA ILE A 232 10.32 1.25 -0.46
C ILE A 232 9.39 0.18 -1.03
N ASP A 233 9.76 -0.42 -2.16
CA ASP A 233 9.00 -1.51 -2.77
C ASP A 233 8.84 -2.68 -1.79
N ARG A 234 9.94 -3.12 -1.17
CA ARG A 234 9.92 -4.22 -0.20
C ARG A 234 9.11 -3.88 1.04
N LEU A 235 9.17 -2.63 1.51
CA LEU A 235 8.46 -2.15 2.69
C LEU A 235 6.94 -2.33 2.52
N PHE A 236 6.39 -1.87 1.40
CA PHE A 236 4.94 -1.90 1.15
C PHE A 236 4.44 -3.22 0.51
N LYS A 237 5.29 -3.94 -0.23
CA LYS A 237 4.90 -5.25 -0.79
C LYS A 237 4.92 -6.37 0.25
N SER A 238 5.75 -6.27 1.29
CA SER A 238 5.99 -7.39 2.21
C SER A 238 6.09 -6.96 3.68
N LEU A 239 7.05 -6.10 4.04
CA LEU A 239 7.47 -5.95 5.44
C LEU A 239 6.37 -5.40 6.36
N LEU A 240 5.72 -4.29 6.01
CA LEU A 240 4.69 -3.69 6.87
C LEU A 240 3.40 -4.51 6.94
N LYS A 241 3.16 -5.35 5.93
CA LYS A 241 1.96 -6.16 5.82
C LYS A 241 1.93 -7.31 6.84
N THR A 242 3.11 -7.83 7.21
CA THR A 242 3.27 -9.00 8.07
C THR A 242 3.87 -8.67 9.44
N GLU A 243 4.38 -7.46 9.64
CA GLU A 243 5.06 -7.09 10.89
C GLU A 243 4.08 -6.73 12.01
N GLU A 244 4.02 -7.59 13.02
CA GLU A 244 3.21 -7.41 14.22
C GLU A 244 3.98 -6.74 15.36
N HIS A 245 5.29 -6.93 15.42
CA HIS A 245 6.10 -6.45 16.53
C HIS A 245 6.36 -4.94 16.40
N HIS A 246 5.79 -4.14 17.31
CA HIS A 246 5.86 -2.68 17.24
C HIS A 246 7.29 -2.13 17.18
N LEU A 247 8.26 -2.76 17.84
CA LEU A 247 9.66 -2.33 17.72
C LEU A 247 10.26 -2.55 16.34
N VAL A 248 9.97 -3.70 15.71
CA VAL A 248 10.47 -3.99 14.36
C VAL A 248 9.77 -3.07 13.38
N ARG A 249 8.46 -2.84 13.54
CA ARG A 249 7.70 -1.87 12.74
C ARG A 249 8.31 -0.47 12.83
N PHE A 250 8.64 0.01 14.03
CA PHE A 250 9.32 1.30 14.21
C PHE A 250 10.64 1.33 13.44
N TYR A 251 11.45 0.27 13.57
CA TYR A 251 12.74 0.19 12.89
C TYR A 251 12.59 0.22 11.36
N LEU A 252 11.63 -0.54 10.81
CA LEU A 252 11.30 -0.54 9.38
C LEU A 252 10.88 0.85 8.88
N LEU A 253 10.01 1.53 9.62
CA LEU A 253 9.61 2.90 9.30
C LEU A 253 10.80 3.87 9.36
N TYR A 254 11.68 3.73 10.36
CA TYR A 254 12.85 4.59 10.51
C TYR A 254 13.91 4.36 9.42
N GLN A 255 13.98 3.18 8.79
CA GLN A 255 14.87 2.99 7.63
C GLN A 255 14.51 3.92 6.46
N VAL A 256 13.24 4.30 6.31
CA VAL A 256 12.86 5.34 5.34
C VAL A 256 13.45 6.69 5.75
N ILE A 257 13.48 7.01 7.04
CA ILE A 257 14.13 8.23 7.54
C ILE A 257 15.63 8.19 7.25
N GLU A 258 16.32 7.07 7.48
CA GLU A 258 17.75 6.90 7.18
C GLU A 258 18.06 7.14 5.70
N LEU A 259 17.27 6.54 4.80
CA LEU A 259 17.38 6.79 3.36
C LEU A 259 17.20 8.27 3.04
N MET A 260 16.15 8.89 3.60
CA MET A 260 15.81 10.28 3.30
C MET A 260 16.84 11.27 3.84
N ILE A 261 17.41 11.05 5.02
CA ILE A 261 18.44 11.94 5.56
C ILE A 261 19.74 11.84 4.76
N GLN A 262 20.01 10.72 4.09
CA GLN A 262 21.12 10.61 3.13
C GLN A 262 20.88 11.53 1.92
N ILE A 263 19.68 11.51 1.35
CA ILE A 263 19.29 12.42 0.24
C ILE A 263 19.38 13.88 0.69
N VAL A 264 18.88 14.20 1.89
CA VAL A 264 18.99 15.55 2.48
C VAL A 264 20.44 15.97 2.64
N PHE A 265 21.31 15.06 3.09
CA PHE A 265 22.73 15.33 3.27
C PHE A 265 23.41 15.72 1.96
N GLU A 266 23.22 14.91 0.92
CA GLU A 266 23.83 15.12 -0.41
C GLU A 266 23.39 16.45 -1.02
N ARG A 267 22.09 16.76 -0.95
CA ARG A 267 21.54 18.02 -1.44
C ARG A 267 22.11 19.22 -0.67
N LYS A 268 22.07 19.18 0.67
CA LYS A 268 22.53 20.30 1.52
C LYS A 268 24.03 20.54 1.42
N ILE A 269 24.84 19.49 1.29
CA ILE A 269 26.28 19.65 1.02
C ILE A 269 26.50 20.31 -0.34
N SER A 270 25.80 19.85 -1.37
CA SER A 270 25.92 20.42 -2.72
C SER A 270 25.55 21.90 -2.72
N ASP A 271 24.48 22.29 -2.02
CA ASP A 271 24.08 23.68 -1.84
C ASP A 271 25.17 24.51 -1.16
N GLU A 272 25.77 24.00 -0.09
CA GLU A 272 26.82 24.72 0.65
C GLU A 272 28.14 24.85 -0.15
N ILE A 273 28.51 23.84 -0.93
CA ILE A 273 29.66 23.90 -1.83
C ILE A 273 29.41 24.93 -2.95
N ASN A 274 28.23 24.92 -3.56
CA ASN A 274 27.85 25.88 -4.60
C ASN A 274 27.85 27.31 -4.05
N ASN A 275 27.28 27.51 -2.85
CA ASN A 275 27.29 28.80 -2.16
C ASN A 275 28.71 29.27 -1.83
N PHE A 276 29.60 28.36 -1.43
CA PHE A 276 31.00 28.69 -1.18
C PHE A 276 31.74 29.08 -2.47
N ASN A 277 31.50 28.38 -3.57
CA ASN A 277 32.14 28.66 -4.85
C ASN A 277 31.69 29.99 -5.46
N ASN A 278 30.43 30.39 -5.24
CA ASN A 278 29.84 31.62 -5.75
C ASN A 278 30.07 32.85 -4.86
N ASN A 279 30.53 32.67 -3.63
CA ASN A 279 30.86 33.78 -2.73
C ASN A 279 32.27 34.33 -3.03
N ALA A 280 32.38 35.67 -3.16
CA ALA A 280 33.65 36.35 -3.36
C ALA A 280 34.60 36.16 -2.15
N ASP A 281 34.05 36.17 -0.93
CA ASP A 281 34.78 35.88 0.31
C ASP A 281 34.73 34.37 0.64
N LYS A 282 35.71 33.63 0.11
CA LYS A 282 35.86 32.19 0.34
C LYS A 282 36.35 31.90 1.76
N ASN A 283 35.43 31.75 2.71
CA ASN A 283 35.74 31.37 4.09
C ASN A 283 35.61 29.86 4.34
N ILE A 284 36.73 29.14 4.25
CA ILE A 284 36.79 27.67 4.40
C ILE A 284 36.33 27.22 5.79
N ARG A 285 36.63 28.00 6.84
CA ARG A 285 36.25 27.65 8.21
C ARG A 285 34.73 27.64 8.38
N LYS A 286 34.04 28.66 7.86
CA LYS A 286 32.56 28.73 7.87
C LYS A 286 31.95 27.57 7.08
N LEU A 287 32.53 27.21 5.94
CA LEU A 287 32.08 26.06 5.17
C LEU A 287 32.18 24.77 5.99
N LYS A 288 33.33 24.54 6.64
CA LYS A 288 33.53 23.37 7.52
C LYS A 288 32.49 23.33 8.64
N GLU A 289 32.30 24.44 9.36
CA GLU A 289 31.33 24.52 10.48
C GLU A 289 29.89 24.19 10.02
N LYS A 290 29.50 24.62 8.83
CA LYS A 290 28.19 24.28 8.25
C LYS A 290 28.08 22.81 7.88
N ILE A 291 29.11 22.24 7.25
CA ILE A 291 29.14 20.81 6.88
C ILE A 291 29.09 19.95 8.14
N ASP A 292 29.87 20.29 9.17
CA ASP A 292 29.89 19.56 10.45
C ASP A 292 28.48 19.57 11.09
N ASN A 293 27.77 20.70 11.05
CA ASN A 293 26.40 20.81 11.54
C ASN A 293 25.40 19.93 10.74
N ILE A 294 25.47 20.00 9.41
CA ILE A 294 24.64 19.20 8.48
C ILE A 294 24.93 17.69 8.62
N SER A 295 26.13 17.30 9.06
CA SER A 295 26.52 15.90 9.22
C SER A 295 25.84 15.20 10.38
N THR A 296 25.23 15.93 11.32
CA THR A 296 24.56 15.33 12.47
C THR A 296 23.20 14.75 12.08
N GLU A 297 22.93 13.49 12.47
CA GLU A 297 21.68 12.79 12.16
C GLU A 297 20.45 13.59 12.63
N LYS A 298 20.44 14.01 13.90
CA LYS A 298 19.38 14.85 14.50
C LYS A 298 19.07 16.07 13.65
N LYS A 299 20.09 16.79 13.15
CA LYS A 299 19.88 17.97 12.31
C LYS A 299 19.24 17.62 10.97
N ARG A 300 19.66 16.54 10.33
CA ARG A 300 19.09 16.10 9.05
C ARG A 300 17.65 15.63 9.19
N VAL A 301 17.32 14.92 10.27
CA VAL A 301 15.93 14.52 10.58
C VAL A 301 15.06 15.77 10.78
N SER A 302 15.52 16.75 11.55
CA SER A 302 14.79 18.01 11.72
C SER A 302 14.62 18.78 10.41
N ILE A 303 15.63 18.83 9.52
CA ILE A 303 15.50 19.45 8.19
C ILE A 303 14.45 18.71 7.35
N LEU A 304 14.52 17.38 7.28
CA LEU A 304 13.58 16.57 6.51
C LEU A 304 12.12 16.84 6.93
N ILE A 305 11.86 16.75 8.22
CA ILE A 305 10.51 16.81 8.77
C ILE A 305 9.98 18.25 8.79
N ASN A 306 10.77 19.20 9.26
CA ASN A 306 10.28 20.56 9.53
C ASN A 306 10.44 21.49 8.31
N ASP A 307 11.50 21.35 7.53
CA ASP A 307 11.83 22.29 6.45
C ASP A 307 11.37 21.77 5.08
N ASP A 308 11.67 20.50 4.77
CA ASP A 308 11.41 19.91 3.45
C ASP A 308 9.95 19.50 3.29
N VAL A 309 9.45 18.64 4.18
CA VAL A 309 8.08 18.09 4.09
C VAL A 309 7.08 18.90 4.93
N LYS A 310 7.57 19.69 5.90
CA LYS A 310 6.79 20.61 6.75
C LYS A 310 5.66 19.89 7.48
N ILE A 311 6.00 18.82 8.17
CA ILE A 311 5.06 17.99 8.91
C ILE A 311 4.83 18.59 10.30
N ASN A 312 3.56 18.83 10.62
CA ASN A 312 3.12 19.18 11.97
C ASN A 312 2.22 18.07 12.51
N ASN A 313 2.73 17.31 13.48
CA ASN A 313 1.97 16.27 14.17
C ASN A 313 2.17 16.40 15.71
N PRO A 314 1.30 17.17 16.40
CA PRO A 314 1.43 17.40 17.82
C PRO A 314 1.15 16.14 18.66
N ASN A 315 0.35 15.21 18.14
CA ASN A 315 0.04 13.94 18.82
C ASN A 315 1.30 13.09 18.89
N LEU A 316 1.99 12.88 17.75
CA LEU A 316 3.23 12.14 17.72
C LEU A 316 4.31 12.79 18.57
N LEU A 317 4.46 14.12 18.51
CA LEU A 317 5.41 14.83 19.36
C LEU A 317 5.14 14.56 20.85
N THR A 318 3.88 14.60 21.26
CA THR A 318 3.45 14.27 22.62
C THR A 318 3.82 12.84 22.97
N SER A 319 3.44 11.85 22.15
CA SER A 319 3.73 10.44 22.39
C SER A 319 5.23 10.13 22.46
N CYS A 320 6.06 10.74 21.59
CA CYS A 320 7.51 10.62 21.65
C CYS A 320 8.07 11.17 22.96
N ASN A 321 7.63 12.37 23.38
CA ASN A 321 8.11 13.00 24.61
C ASN A 321 7.67 12.22 25.86
N GLU A 322 6.47 11.65 25.86
CA GLU A 322 6.01 10.75 26.93
C GLU A 322 6.88 9.50 27.01
N LEU A 323 7.17 8.88 25.87
CA LEU A 323 8.05 7.72 25.81
C LEU A 323 9.44 8.05 26.37
N ILE A 324 10.04 9.15 25.94
CA ILE A 324 11.38 9.57 26.42
C ILE A 324 11.39 9.78 27.93
N LYS A 325 10.35 10.41 28.50
CA LYS A 325 10.22 10.63 29.95
C LYS A 325 10.18 9.32 30.73
N LEU A 326 9.43 8.33 30.24
CA LEU A 326 9.31 7.02 30.92
C LEU A 326 10.67 6.34 31.14
N PHE A 327 11.64 6.54 30.25
CA PHE A 327 13.00 5.97 30.44
C PHE A 327 13.90 6.84 31.31
N ASN A 328 13.73 8.15 31.27
CA ASN A 328 14.55 9.07 32.05
C ASN A 328 14.16 9.10 33.53
N ASP A 329 12.91 8.79 33.87
CA ASP A 329 12.44 8.75 35.27
C ASP A 329 12.99 7.54 36.06
N ASP A 330 13.54 6.51 35.39
CA ASP A 330 14.17 5.33 36.02
C ASP A 330 15.66 5.51 36.36
N ASP A 331 16.37 6.43 35.69
CA ASP A 331 17.76 6.78 36.00
C ASP A 331 17.81 8.12 36.75
N SER A 332 17.86 8.04 38.09
CA SER A 332 18.07 9.20 38.96
C SER A 332 19.28 10.05 38.53
N ASN A 333 19.06 11.36 38.40
CA ASN A 333 20.05 12.46 38.43
C ASN A 333 20.73 12.94 37.12
N GLU A 334 20.02 13.03 36.00
CA GLU A 334 20.40 14.03 34.98
C GLU A 334 19.31 15.09 34.82
N LYS A 335 19.63 16.30 35.30
CA LYS A 335 18.89 17.53 35.03
C LYS A 335 19.10 17.92 33.56
N ASP A 336 18.59 17.12 32.63
CA ASP A 336 18.59 17.48 31.23
C ASP A 336 17.27 18.19 30.88
N ASP A 337 17.36 19.51 30.95
CA ASP A 337 16.74 20.46 30.01
C ASP A 337 15.28 20.17 29.60
N SER A 338 14.42 19.81 30.56
CA SER A 338 12.97 19.61 30.38
C SER A 338 12.20 20.84 29.87
N ASN A 339 12.90 21.94 29.60
CA ASN A 339 12.41 23.19 29.00
C ASN A 339 12.86 23.43 27.55
N LYS A 340 13.63 22.54 26.91
CA LYS A 340 13.89 22.68 25.47
C LYS A 340 12.62 22.32 24.70
N LYS A 341 12.03 23.30 24.00
CA LYS A 341 11.03 23.05 22.95
C LYS A 341 11.69 22.19 21.87
N GLN A 342 11.49 20.89 21.97
CA GLN A 342 11.95 19.93 20.99
C GLN A 342 11.01 19.93 19.79
N ASP A 343 11.58 20.02 18.60
CA ASP A 343 10.82 19.81 17.37
C ASP A 343 10.57 18.32 17.12
N LEU A 344 9.59 18.02 16.27
CA LEU A 344 9.15 16.64 16.01
C LEU A 344 10.29 15.75 15.49
N GLY A 345 11.15 16.28 14.61
CA GLY A 345 12.28 15.52 14.09
C GLY A 345 13.31 15.19 15.17
N GLY A 346 13.58 16.13 16.06
CA GLY A 346 14.39 15.89 17.24
C GLY A 346 13.80 14.81 18.13
N ALA A 347 12.49 14.83 18.39
CA ALA A 347 11.83 13.86 19.26
C ALA A 347 11.86 12.43 18.69
N LEU A 348 11.62 12.28 17.38
CA LEU A 348 11.73 10.99 16.69
C LEU A 348 13.15 10.42 16.70
N TYR A 349 14.16 11.26 16.49
CA TYR A 349 15.56 10.86 16.60
C TYR A 349 15.88 10.35 18.01
N ASP A 350 15.44 11.06 19.05
CA ASP A 350 15.70 10.65 20.44
C ASP A 350 15.01 9.32 20.78
N VAL A 351 13.77 9.09 20.30
CA VAL A 351 13.10 7.78 20.42
C VAL A 351 13.90 6.67 19.73
N ARG A 352 14.44 6.92 18.53
CA ARG A 352 15.28 5.94 17.84
C ARG A 352 16.55 5.63 18.62
N CYS A 353 17.25 6.65 19.12
CA CYS A 353 18.44 6.46 19.96
C CYS A 353 18.12 5.62 21.19
N LEU A 354 16.99 5.90 21.82
CA LEU A 354 16.51 5.16 22.98
C LEU A 354 16.30 3.68 22.65
N ILE A 355 15.55 3.39 21.59
CA ILE A 355 15.26 2.01 21.17
C ILE A 355 16.55 1.23 20.88
N VAL A 356 17.53 1.87 20.24
CA VAL A 356 18.82 1.24 19.88
C VAL A 356 19.71 1.01 21.10
N HIS A 357 19.84 2.00 21.99
CA HIS A 357 20.82 1.95 23.09
C HIS A 357 20.27 1.34 24.38
N GLN A 358 18.96 1.45 24.62
CA GLN A 358 18.32 1.02 25.86
C GLN A 358 17.42 -0.20 25.65
N PHE A 359 17.62 -0.95 24.56
CA PHE A 359 16.85 -2.15 24.22
C PHE A 359 16.72 -3.18 25.36
N ARG A 360 17.74 -3.32 26.21
CA ARG A 360 17.73 -4.28 27.32
C ARG A 360 16.91 -3.82 28.52
N LYS A 361 16.65 -2.51 28.62
CA LYS A 361 15.76 -1.91 29.63
C LYS A 361 14.29 -1.93 29.20
N LEU A 362 13.95 -2.68 28.14
CA LEU A 362 12.58 -2.86 27.67
C LEU A 362 11.89 -4.02 28.40
N PRO A 363 11.21 -3.79 29.55
CA PRO A 363 10.09 -4.67 29.88
C PRO A 363 8.94 -3.90 30.56
N ASP A 364 7.96 -3.41 29.79
CA ASP A 364 6.63 -3.13 30.35
C ASP A 364 5.55 -3.05 29.27
N LYS A 365 4.32 -3.50 29.58
CA LYS A 365 3.16 -3.41 28.67
C LYS A 365 2.87 -1.97 28.25
N THR A 366 3.04 -1.03 29.18
CA THR A 366 2.90 0.41 28.97
C THR A 366 3.74 0.92 27.79
N LEU A 367 4.93 0.35 27.63
CA LEU A 367 5.86 0.72 26.59
C LEU A 367 5.44 0.22 25.21
N GLU A 368 5.00 -1.03 25.14
CA GLU A 368 4.49 -1.64 23.91
C GLU A 368 3.29 -0.85 23.37
N GLU A 369 2.40 -0.41 24.25
CA GLU A 369 1.27 0.45 23.91
C GLU A 369 1.71 1.83 23.39
N LYS A 370 2.69 2.46 24.04
CA LYS A 370 3.22 3.75 23.58
C LYS A 370 3.93 3.66 22.24
N LEU A 371 4.68 2.58 22.01
CA LEU A 371 5.33 2.37 20.72
C LEU A 371 4.31 2.07 19.61
N ARG A 372 3.20 1.39 19.94
CA ARG A 372 2.07 1.23 19.02
C ARG A 372 1.45 2.57 18.62
N GLU A 373 1.20 3.45 19.59
CA GLU A 373 0.69 4.81 19.33
C GLU A 373 1.64 5.61 18.43
N ILE A 374 2.95 5.58 18.75
CA ILE A 374 3.99 6.22 17.95
C ILE A 374 4.00 5.67 16.53
N ASN A 375 3.96 4.35 16.35
CA ASN A 375 4.00 3.72 15.04
C ASN A 375 2.81 4.13 14.16
N LYS A 376 1.59 4.19 14.71
CA LYS A 376 0.39 4.60 13.96
C LYS A 376 0.61 5.97 13.32
N GLU A 377 1.07 6.94 14.11
CA GLU A 377 1.32 8.30 13.62
C GLU A 377 2.58 8.40 12.76
N PHE A 378 3.64 7.68 13.12
CA PHE A 378 4.92 7.70 12.42
C PHE A 378 4.80 7.11 11.02
N GLU A 379 3.96 6.09 10.85
CA GLU A 379 3.67 5.50 9.55
C GLU A 379 3.01 6.50 8.59
N ASN A 380 2.05 7.29 9.06
CA ASN A 380 1.43 8.38 8.28
C ASN A 380 2.46 9.44 7.88
N ILE A 381 3.42 9.74 8.76
CA ILE A 381 4.54 10.64 8.46
C ILE A 381 5.44 10.05 7.39
N VAL A 382 5.81 8.77 7.48
CA VAL A 382 6.64 8.09 6.49
C VAL A 382 5.97 8.09 5.12
N ILE A 383 4.67 7.76 5.06
CA ILE A 383 3.86 7.85 3.83
C ILE A 383 3.93 9.27 3.26
N LYS A 384 3.72 10.28 4.09
CA LYS A 384 3.77 11.68 3.66
C LYS A 384 5.14 12.08 3.14
N ILE A 385 6.22 11.66 3.79
CA ILE A 385 7.60 11.90 3.34
C ILE A 385 7.81 11.30 1.95
N ILE A 386 7.40 10.04 1.75
CA ILE A 386 7.58 9.34 0.48
C ILE A 386 6.81 10.02 -0.67
N LEU A 387 5.59 10.49 -0.38
CA LEU A 387 4.72 11.09 -1.39
C LEU A 387 5.06 12.56 -1.67
N ASP A 388 5.35 13.37 -0.65
CA ASP A 388 5.38 14.84 -0.75
C ASP A 388 6.78 15.46 -0.84
N TYR A 389 7.86 14.68 -0.65
CA TYR A 389 9.23 15.19 -0.78
C TYR A 389 9.52 15.71 -2.20
N LYS A 390 10.27 16.82 -2.32
CA LYS A 390 10.53 17.56 -3.57
C LYS A 390 11.96 18.02 -3.73
#